data_AF-A0A2S9GJK0-F1
#
_entry.id   AF-A0A2S9GJK0-F1
#
_cell.length_a   1.000
_cell.length_b   1.000
_cell.length_c   1.000
_cell.angle_alpha   90.00
_cell.angle_beta   90.00
_cell.angle_gamma   90.00
#
_symmetry.space_group_name_H-M   'P 1'
#
loop_
_entity.id
_entity.type
_entity.pdbx_description
1 polymer ?
#
loop_
_entity_poly.entity_id
_entity_poly.type
_entity_poly.pdbx_seq_one_letter_code
_entity_poly.pdbx_strand_id
1 'polypeptide(L)'
;ALARHIAKGVDAGPGGVFAACGTGEFHAMEVNEFGHVVRTAVEVVAGRVPVYAGAGGSVAQAKAFAVAAKEAGADGILLLPPYLV
;
A
#
# COMPACT_ATOMS: atom_id res chain seq x y z
N ALA A 1 1.15 3.15 15.83
CA ALA A 1 2.31 3.94 15.36
C ALA A 1 2.12 4.39 13.90
N LEU A 2 1.76 3.47 13.00
CA LEU A 2 1.51 3.73 11.57
C LEU A 2 0.55 4.91 11.31
N ALA A 3 -0.67 4.89 11.89
CA ALA A 3 -1.66 5.94 11.65
C ALA A 3 -1.14 7.36 11.95
N ARG A 4 -0.39 7.54 13.05
CA ARG A 4 0.22 8.83 13.39
C ARG A 4 1.31 9.24 12.39
N HIS A 5 2.10 8.29 11.90
CA HIS A 5 3.12 8.55 10.89
C HIS A 5 2.48 9.01 9.58
N ILE A 6 1.42 8.33 9.14
CA ILE A 6 0.67 8.69 7.94
C ILE A 6 0.05 10.08 8.10
N ALA A 7 -0.70 10.33 9.19
CA ALA A 7 -1.33 11.63 9.43
C ALA A 7 -0.32 12.79 9.35
N LYS A 8 0.83 12.67 10.04
CA LYS A 8 1.92 13.67 9.97
C LYS A 8 2.43 13.86 8.53
N GLY A 9 2.57 12.77 7.78
CA GLY A 9 2.99 12.81 6.38
C GLY A 9 1.99 13.55 5.50
N VAL A 10 0.69 13.25 5.61
CA VAL A 10 -0.37 13.90 4.82
C VAL A 10 -0.49 15.38 5.20
N ASP A 11 -0.27 15.76 6.47
CA ASP A 11 -0.29 17.16 6.92
C ASP A 11 0.83 18.01 6.31
N ALA A 12 1.91 17.38 5.83
CA ALA A 12 2.97 18.05 5.08
C ALA A 12 2.60 18.32 3.61
N GLY A 13 1.41 17.94 3.15
CA GLY A 13 0.90 18.21 1.80
C GLY A 13 1.55 17.40 0.66
N PRO A 14 1.71 16.07 0.76
CA PRO A 14 2.26 15.26 -0.32
C PRO A 14 1.27 15.14 -1.48
N GLY A 15 1.74 14.72 -2.66
CA GLY A 15 0.87 14.43 -3.80
C GLY A 15 0.13 13.08 -3.72
N GLY A 16 0.51 12.21 -2.79
CA GLY A 16 -0.06 10.87 -2.63
C GLY A 16 0.65 10.07 -1.54
N VAL A 17 0.02 8.98 -1.09
CA VAL A 17 0.58 8.05 -0.11
C VAL A 17 0.84 6.71 -0.79
N PHE A 18 2.07 6.22 -0.70
CA PHE A 18 2.48 4.90 -1.18
C PHE A 18 2.57 3.96 0.02
N ALA A 19 1.48 3.24 0.30
CA ALA A 19 1.36 2.33 1.43
C ALA A 19 1.93 0.96 1.06
N ALA A 20 2.70 0.33 1.98
CA ALA A 20 3.29 -1.00 1.77
C ALA A 20 3.85 -1.18 0.34
N CYS A 21 4.73 -0.27 -0.09
CA CYS A 21 5.46 -0.35 -1.36
C CYS A 21 6.87 -0.88 -1.10
N GLY A 22 7.85 -0.59 -1.97
CA GLY A 22 9.25 -1.01 -1.77
C GLY A 22 9.79 -0.64 -0.38
N THR A 23 9.74 0.64 -0.01
CA THR A 23 10.16 1.13 1.33
C THR A 23 9.29 0.61 2.46
N GLY A 24 8.05 0.23 2.17
CA GLY A 24 7.14 -0.39 3.13
C GLY A 24 7.32 -1.90 3.23
N GLU A 25 8.31 -2.49 2.54
CA GLU A 25 8.72 -3.89 2.65
C GLU A 25 7.58 -4.90 2.46
N PHE A 26 6.67 -4.65 1.52
CA PHE A 26 5.49 -5.51 1.31
C PHE A 26 5.82 -6.99 1.04
N HIS A 27 6.99 -7.27 0.48
CA HIS A 27 7.48 -8.61 0.20
C HIS A 27 7.79 -9.43 1.46
N ALA A 28 7.90 -8.77 2.62
CA ALA A 28 8.10 -9.38 3.93
C ALA A 28 6.80 -9.54 4.73
N MET A 29 5.65 -9.21 4.13
CA MET A 29 4.34 -9.26 4.79
C MET A 29 3.49 -10.41 4.27
N GLU A 30 2.66 -10.97 5.15
CA GLU A 30 1.52 -11.76 4.74
C GLU A 30 0.46 -10.87 4.08
N VAL A 31 -0.37 -11.44 3.20
CA VAL A 31 -1.38 -10.69 2.43
C VAL A 31 -2.39 -9.97 3.35
N ASN A 32 -2.72 -10.57 4.50
CA ASN A 32 -3.62 -9.96 5.48
C ASN A 32 -2.95 -8.79 6.23
N GLU A 33 -1.67 -8.88 6.56
CA GLU A 33 -0.89 -7.80 7.17
C GLU A 33 -0.75 -6.63 6.21
N PHE A 34 -0.43 -6.91 4.95
CA PHE A 34 -0.45 -5.93 3.87
C PHE A 34 -1.81 -5.23 3.77
N GLY A 35 -2.91 -6.00 3.74
CA GLY A 35 -4.26 -5.45 3.70
C GLY A 35 -4.58 -4.54 4.90
N HIS A 36 -4.11 -4.90 6.11
CA HIS A 36 -4.23 -4.05 7.29
C HIS A 36 -3.49 -2.72 7.16
N VAL A 37 -2.26 -2.75 6.63
CA VAL A 37 -1.45 -1.53 6.40
C VAL A 37 -2.13 -0.61 5.39
N VAL A 38 -2.59 -1.16 4.25
CA VAL A 38 -3.26 -0.38 3.20
C VAL A 38 -4.57 0.21 3.72
N ARG A 39 -5.41 -0.58 4.40
CA ARG A 39 -6.68 -0.09 4.97
C ARG A 39 -6.44 1.04 5.98
N THR A 40 -5.45 0.88 6.85
CA THR A 40 -5.06 1.94 7.81
C THR A 40 -4.66 3.22 7.09
N ALA A 41 -3.93 3.11 5.97
CA ALA A 41 -3.55 4.27 5.17
C ALA A 41 -4.75 4.96 4.54
N VAL A 42 -5.66 4.20 3.93
CA VAL A 42 -6.90 4.71 3.32
C VAL A 42 -7.76 5.44 4.36
N GLU A 43 -7.98 4.82 5.52
CA GLU A 43 -8.78 5.40 6.62
C GLU A 43 -8.18 6.70 7.15
N VAL A 44 -6.86 6.77 7.32
CA VAL A 44 -6.16 7.96 7.85
C VAL A 44 -6.07 9.07 6.82
N VAL A 45 -5.85 8.72 5.55
CA VAL A 45 -5.78 9.69 4.44
C VAL A 45 -7.14 10.33 4.18
N ALA A 46 -8.23 9.57 4.39
CA ALA A 46 -9.60 10.06 4.32
C ALA A 46 -9.90 10.86 3.04
N GLY A 47 -9.36 10.39 1.90
CA GLY A 47 -9.55 10.99 0.57
C GLY A 47 -8.82 12.31 0.33
N ARG A 48 -7.95 12.78 1.24
CA ARG A 48 -7.18 14.02 1.06
C ARG A 48 -6.20 13.97 -0.12
N VAL A 49 -5.61 12.80 -0.35
CA VAL A 49 -4.65 12.50 -1.43
C VAL A 49 -4.86 11.05 -1.89
N PRO A 50 -4.46 10.65 -3.11
CA PRO A 50 -4.58 9.25 -3.53
C PRO A 50 -3.67 8.31 -2.71
N VAL A 51 -4.12 7.08 -2.51
CA VAL A 51 -3.39 6.01 -1.85
C VAL A 51 -3.08 4.89 -2.85
N TYR A 52 -1.79 4.62 -3.04
CA TYR A 52 -1.29 3.53 -3.87
C TYR A 52 -0.67 2.44 -3.02
N ALA A 53 -0.93 1.17 -3.34
CA ALA A 53 -0.37 0.03 -2.62
C ALA A 53 0.68 -0.72 -3.46
N GLY A 54 1.67 -1.35 -2.83
CA GLY A 54 2.67 -2.15 -3.54
C GLY A 54 2.11 -3.48 -4.07
N ALA A 55 2.53 -3.88 -5.27
CA ALA A 55 2.29 -5.23 -5.78
C ALA A 55 3.50 -5.72 -6.57
N GLY A 56 3.86 -7.00 -6.41
CA GLY A 56 5.00 -7.61 -7.10
C GLY A 56 5.25 -9.05 -6.64
N GLY A 57 6.40 -9.59 -7.03
CA GLY A 57 6.75 -11.00 -6.83
C GLY A 57 6.27 -11.88 -8.00
N SER A 58 6.05 -13.18 -7.73
CA SER A 58 5.45 -14.08 -8.72
C SER A 58 4.08 -13.55 -9.19
N VAL A 59 3.64 -13.94 -10.39
CA VAL A 59 2.32 -13.53 -10.92
C VAL A 59 1.19 -13.88 -9.94
N ALA A 60 1.29 -15.01 -9.23
CA ALA A 60 0.33 -15.41 -8.21
C ALA A 60 0.33 -14.46 -7.00
N GLN A 61 1.50 -14.10 -6.48
CA GLN A 61 1.63 -13.15 -5.37
C GLN A 61 1.19 -11.74 -5.75
N ALA A 62 1.62 -11.25 -6.92
CA ALA A 62 1.23 -9.94 -7.41
C ALA A 62 -0.29 -9.81 -7.53
N LYS A 63 -0.97 -10.87 -8.02
CA LYS A 63 -2.44 -10.93 -8.04
C LYS A 63 -3.04 -10.88 -6.63
N ALA A 64 -2.50 -11.64 -5.68
CA ALA A 64 -3.00 -11.65 -4.31
C ALA A 64 -2.90 -10.27 -3.64
N PHE A 65 -1.73 -9.61 -3.75
CA PHE A 65 -1.54 -8.25 -3.23
C PHE A 65 -2.42 -7.22 -3.94
N ALA A 66 -2.59 -7.31 -5.26
CA ALA A 66 -3.47 -6.41 -6.01
C ALA A 66 -4.95 -6.53 -5.57
N VAL A 67 -5.43 -7.76 -5.33
CA VAL A 67 -6.78 -8.00 -4.81
C VAL A 67 -6.92 -7.42 -3.41
N ALA A 68 -5.97 -7.71 -2.50
CA ALA A 68 -5.99 -7.19 -1.14
C ALA A 68 -5.93 -5.66 -1.09
N ALA A 69 -5.15 -5.02 -1.96
CA ALA A 69 -5.09 -3.56 -2.08
C ALA A 69 -6.44 -2.97 -2.48
N LYS A 70 -7.10 -3.57 -3.47
CA LYS A 70 -8.43 -3.15 -3.94
C LYS A 70 -9.47 -3.30 -2.82
N GLU A 71 -9.49 -4.45 -2.14
CA GLU A 71 -10.42 -4.70 -1.03
C GLU A 71 -10.19 -3.77 0.17
N ALA A 72 -8.95 -3.35 0.38
CA ALA A 72 -8.58 -2.37 1.41
C ALA A 72 -8.91 -0.91 1.02
N GLY A 73 -9.34 -0.66 -0.21
CA GLY A 73 -9.77 0.66 -0.69
C GLY A 73 -8.65 1.54 -1.27
N ALA A 74 -7.53 0.96 -1.72
CA ALA A 74 -6.50 1.73 -2.43
C ALA A 74 -7.02 2.24 -3.79
N ASP A 75 -6.60 3.44 -4.17
CA ASP A 75 -6.93 4.07 -5.46
C ASP A 75 -6.18 3.42 -6.64
N GLY A 76 -5.07 2.74 -6.34
CA GLY A 76 -4.32 1.99 -7.33
C GLY A 76 -3.17 1.21 -6.73
N ILE A 77 -2.34 0.64 -7.61
CA ILE A 77 -1.15 -0.12 -7.22
C ILE A 77 0.11 0.43 -7.88
N LEU A 78 1.22 0.40 -7.14
CA LEU A 78 2.57 0.46 -7.69
C LEU A 78 2.98 -0.98 -8.03
N LEU A 79 2.76 -1.37 -9.29
CA LEU A 79 3.14 -2.69 -9.79
C LEU A 79 4.62 -2.72 -10.15
N LEU A 80 5.41 -3.46 -9.37
CA LEU A 80 6.82 -3.66 -9.66
C LEU A 80 6.99 -4.59 -10.87
N PRO A 81 7.99 -4.36 -11.74
CA PRO A 81 8.34 -5.33 -12.76
C PRO A 81 8.78 -6.64 -12.08
N PRO A 82 8.72 -7.78 -12.80
CA PRO A 82 9.24 -9.04 -12.27
C PRO A 82 10.72 -8.86 -11.93
N TYR A 83 11.06 -8.98 -10.64
CA TYR A 83 12.42 -8.84 -10.13
C TYR A 83 12.73 -10.04 -9.25
N LEU A 84 13.82 -10.75 -9.56
CA LEU A 84 14.27 -11.98 -8.87
C LEU A 84 13.27 -13.15 -8.91
N VAL A 85 12.39 -13.18 -9.93
CA VAL A 85 11.60 -14.37 -10.32
C VAL A 85 12.39 -15.31 -11.21
#